data_AF-A0A3L8BHN9-F1
#
_entry.id   AF-A0A3L8BHN9-F1
#
_cell.length_a   1.000
_cell.length_b   1.000
_cell.length_c   1.000
_cell.angle_alpha   90.00
_cell.angle_beta   90.00
_cell.angle_gamma   90.00
#
_symmetry.space_group_name_H-M   'P 1'
#
loop_
_entity.id
_entity.type
_entity.pdbx_description
1 polymer ?
#
loop_
_entity_poly.entity_id
_entity_poly.type
_entity_poly.pdbx_seq_one_letter_code
_entity_poly.pdbx_strand_id
1 'polypeptide(L)'
;MHTEALFTCSMEKTDAVRATDWEPFRVIRHFIDGESDVLSEGCYYACRSSIDRYYRYLNNQDALYRVYWIDETRFEVHENRFSNCA
;
A
#
# COMPACT_ATOMS: atom_id res chain seq x y z
N MET A 1 6.55 6.76 21.54
CA MET A 1 5.61 5.70 21.12
C MET A 1 5.31 5.94 19.65
N HIS A 2 5.79 5.07 18.76
CA HIS A 2 5.37 5.12 17.36
C HIS A 2 3.88 4.81 17.30
N THR A 3 3.12 5.70 16.66
CA THR A 3 1.70 5.50 16.40
C THR A 3 1.57 4.29 15.48
N GLU A 4 0.75 3.30 15.84
CA GLU A 4 0.50 2.13 15.00
C GLU A 4 0.08 2.58 13.58
N ALA A 5 0.52 1.84 12.57
CA ALA A 5 0.10 2.09 11.19
C ALA A 5 -1.41 1.85 11.06
N LEU A 6 -2.11 2.76 10.37
CA LEU A 6 -3.52 2.58 10.01
C LEU A 6 -3.69 1.38 9.08
N PHE A 7 -2.78 1.30 8.11
CA PHE A 7 -2.66 0.18 7.19
C PHE A 7 -1.26 0.14 6.58
N THR A 8 -0.93 -1.03 6.03
CA THR A 8 0.27 -1.28 5.24
C THR A 8 -0.14 -1.58 3.82
N CYS A 9 0.56 -1.02 2.84
CA CYS A 9 0.37 -1.38 1.44
C CYS A 9 1.59 -2.17 0.96
N SER A 10 1.36 -3.34 0.37
CA SER A 10 2.40 -4.24 -0.13
C SER A 10 2.12 -4.63 -1.58
N MET A 11 3.18 -4.85 -2.35
CA MET A 11 3.12 -5.54 -3.63
C MET A 11 3.61 -6.98 -3.45
N GLU A 12 2.76 -7.94 -3.76
CA GLU A 12 2.98 -9.36 -3.48
C GLU A 12 2.84 -10.19 -4.75
N LYS A 13 3.68 -11.22 -4.87
CA LYS A 13 3.51 -12.23 -5.91
C LYS A 13 2.33 -13.12 -5.54
N THR A 14 1.48 -13.40 -6.51
CA THR A 14 0.31 -14.25 -6.31
C THR A 14 0.67 -15.70 -6.62
N ASP A 15 0.48 -16.59 -5.65
CA ASP A 15 0.69 -18.04 -5.82
C ASP A 15 -0.43 -18.72 -6.63
N ALA A 16 -1.44 -17.95 -7.09
CA ALA A 16 -2.49 -18.49 -7.91
C ALA A 16 -1.88 -19.03 -9.20
N VAL A 17 -1.97 -20.35 -9.35
CA VAL A 17 -1.65 -21.12 -10.56
C VAL A 17 -2.64 -20.74 -11.67
N ARG A 18 -2.56 -19.51 -12.15
CA ARG A 18 -3.21 -19.13 -13.40
C ARG A 18 -2.28 -19.50 -14.53
N ALA A 19 -2.83 -20.22 -15.50
CA ALA A 19 -2.17 -20.58 -16.76
C ALA A 19 -1.99 -19.34 -17.65
N THR A 20 -1.30 -18.33 -17.14
CA THR A 20 -0.93 -17.11 -17.85
C THR A 20 0.58 -17.09 -18.02
N ASP A 21 1.06 -16.69 -19.19
CA ASP A 21 2.48 -16.64 -19.56
C ASP A 21 3.31 -15.64 -18.71
N TRP A 22 2.68 -14.94 -17.76
CA TRP A 22 3.30 -13.92 -16.92
C TRP A 22 3.00 -14.15 -15.43
N GLU A 23 3.98 -13.86 -14.58
CA GLU A 23 3.87 -13.99 -13.13
C GLU A 23 2.90 -12.92 -12.58
N PRO A 24 1.81 -13.33 -11.90
CA PRO A 24 0.83 -12.39 -11.38
C PRO A 24 1.30 -11.74 -10.08
N PHE A 25 1.21 -10.42 -10.01
CA PHE A 25 1.42 -9.60 -8.83
C PHE A 25 0.11 -8.93 -8.41
N ARG A 26 0.02 -8.59 -7.13
CA ARG A 26 -1.07 -7.81 -6.55
C ARG A 26 -0.51 -6.67 -5.71
N VAL A 27 -1.23 -5.56 -5.69
CA VAL A 27 -1.04 -4.51 -4.69
C VAL A 27 -2.15 -4.65 -3.67
N ILE A 28 -1.80 -4.90 -2.42
CA ILE A 28 -2.73 -5.18 -1.34
C ILE A 28 -2.59 -4.08 -0.28
N ARG A 29 -3.73 -3.67 0.28
CA ARG A 29 -3.81 -2.80 1.44
C ARG A 29 -4.29 -3.63 2.62
N HIS A 30 -3.43 -3.78 3.63
CA HIS A 30 -3.69 -4.53 4.87
C HIS A 30 -4.02 -3.57 6.00
N PHE A 31 -5.25 -3.62 6.49
CA PHE A 31 -5.67 -2.84 7.64
C PHE A 31 -5.31 -3.53 8.96
N ILE A 32 -5.18 -2.73 10.02
CA ILE A 32 -4.82 -3.23 11.35
C ILE A 32 -5.88 -4.15 11.97
N ASP A 33 -7.14 -4.03 11.54
CA ASP A 33 -8.25 -4.90 11.95
C ASP A 33 -8.21 -6.29 11.31
N GLY A 34 -7.24 -6.53 10.42
CA GLY A 34 -7.07 -7.79 9.70
C GLY A 34 -7.81 -7.84 8.36
N GLU A 35 -8.57 -6.81 7.98
CA GLU A 35 -9.15 -6.70 6.65
C GLU A 35 -8.08 -6.37 5.60
N SER A 36 -8.33 -6.78 4.36
CA SER A 36 -7.40 -6.51 3.27
C SER A 36 -8.10 -6.29 1.94
N ASP A 37 -7.67 -5.27 1.20
CA ASP A 37 -8.21 -4.93 -0.12
C ASP A 37 -7.15 -5.14 -1.19
N VAL A 38 -7.55 -5.71 -2.33
CA VAL A 38 -6.73 -5.73 -3.54
C VAL A 38 -6.97 -4.44 -4.31
N LEU A 39 -5.95 -3.58 -4.36
CA LEU A 39 -5.99 -2.31 -5.08
C LEU A 39 -5.72 -2.49 -6.58
N SER A 40 -4.90 -3.48 -6.95
CA SER A 40 -4.55 -3.80 -8.33
C SER A 40 -4.05 -5.24 -8.46
N GLU A 41 -4.30 -5.87 -9.60
CA GLU A 41 -3.72 -7.17 -10.00
C GLU A 41 -3.17 -7.04 -11.42
N GLY A 42 -2.00 -7.60 -11.69
CA GLY A 42 -1.35 -7.46 -12.98
C GLY A 42 0.10 -7.93 -12.99
N CYS A 43 0.82 -7.63 -14.06
CA CYS A 43 2.24 -7.92 -14.13
C CYS A 43 3.04 -7.01 -13.19
N TYR A 44 4.29 -7.36 -12.91
CA TYR A 44 5.17 -6.61 -12.01
C TYR A 44 5.16 -5.09 -12.26
N TYR A 45 5.36 -4.65 -13.51
CA TYR A 45 5.45 -3.23 -13.83
C TYR A 45 4.13 -2.47 -13.66
N ALA A 46 3.00 -3.14 -13.92
CA ALA A 46 1.67 -2.57 -13.69
C ALA A 46 1.43 -2.36 -12.19
N CYS A 47 1.70 -3.39 -11.38
CA CYS A 47 1.59 -3.31 -9.93
C CYS A 47 2.57 -2.30 -9.32
N ARG A 48 3.82 -2.24 -9.81
CA ARG A 48 4.83 -1.28 -9.36
C ARG A 48 4.41 0.17 -9.64
N SER A 49 3.77 0.40 -10.78
CA SER A 49 3.21 1.72 -11.14
C SER A 49 1.98 2.05 -10.28
N SER A 50 1.16 1.04 -9.97
CA SER A 50 -0.03 1.21 -9.14
C SER A 50 0.32 1.57 -7.68
N ILE A 51 1.25 0.85 -7.05
CA ILE A 51 1.66 1.13 -5.67
C ILE A 51 2.34 2.51 -5.57
N ASP A 52 3.12 2.92 -6.57
CA ASP A 52 3.74 4.25 -6.61
C ASP A 52 2.69 5.38 -6.71
N ARG A 53 1.67 5.18 -7.56
CA ARG A 53 0.56 6.13 -7.71
C ARG A 53 -0.22 6.25 -6.40
N TYR A 54 -0.47 5.14 -5.73
CA TYR A 54 -1.20 5.13 -4.46
C TYR A 54 -0.39 5.81 -3.34
N TYR A 55 0.92 5.56 -3.26
CA TYR A 55 1.84 6.29 -2.40
C TYR A 55 1.72 7.80 -2.62
N ARG A 56 1.86 8.28 -3.87
CA ARG A 56 1.78 9.71 -4.18
C ARG A 56 0.42 10.32 -3.83
N TYR A 57 -0.66 9.60 -4.09
CA TYR A 57 -2.02 10.04 -3.75
C TYR A 57 -2.18 10.29 -2.24
N LEU A 58 -1.66 9.39 -1.41
CA LEU A 58 -1.72 9.52 0.05
C LEU A 58 -0.72 10.55 0.57
N ASN A 59 0.49 10.59 0.01
CA ASN A 59 1.54 11.53 0.41
C ASN A 59 1.16 12.99 0.09
N ASN A 60 0.30 13.22 -0.91
CA ASN A 60 -0.27 14.53 -1.19
C ASN A 60 -1.37 14.95 -0.20
N GLN A 61 -1.82 14.04 0.67
CA GLN A 61 -2.77 14.31 1.74
C GLN A 61 -2.00 14.36 3.07
N ASP A 62 -0.92 15.14 3.10
CA ASP A 62 -0.02 15.27 4.25
C ASP A 62 -0.74 15.73 5.52
N ALA A 63 -1.80 16.53 5.39
CA ALA A 63 -2.68 16.88 6.51
C ALA A 63 -3.34 15.65 7.17
N LEU A 64 -3.65 14.59 6.43
CA LEU A 64 -4.33 13.42 6.99
C LEU A 64 -3.36 12.29 7.31
N TYR A 65 -2.33 12.12 6.48
CA TYR A 65 -1.50 10.94 6.49
C TYR A 65 -0.01 11.26 6.51
N ARG A 66 0.75 10.40 7.18
CA ARG A 66 2.19 10.25 7.02
C ARG A 66 2.47 8.90 6.39
N VAL A 67 3.22 8.89 5.30
CA VAL A 67 3.48 7.68 4.51
C VAL A 67 4.97 7.40 4.47
N TYR A 68 5.38 6.17 4.80
CA TYR A 68 6.78 5.77 4.87
C TYR A 68 7.03 4.50 4.07
N TRP A 69 7.94 4.55 3.11
CA TRP A 69 8.44 3.34 2.46
C TRP A 69 9.27 2.54 3.47
N ILE A 70 8.93 1.26 3.61
CA ILE A 70 9.67 0.30 4.44
C ILE A 70 10.73 -0.42 3.60
N ASP A 71 10.38 -0.73 2.35
CA ASP A 71 11.22 -1.36 1.35
C ASP A 71 10.73 -0.97 -0.06
N GLU A 72 11.25 -1.61 -1.11
CA GLU A 72 10.89 -1.28 -2.50
C GLU A 72 9.45 -1.67 -2.90
N THR A 73 8.79 -2.53 -2.11
CA THR A 73 7.48 -3.10 -2.43
C THR A 73 6.44 -2.82 -1.36
N ARG A 74 6.79 -2.11 -0.28
CA ARG A 74 5.87 -1.88 0.84
C ARG A 74 6.06 -0.51 1.49
N PHE A 75 4.93 0.10 1.84
CA PHE A 75 4.91 1.31 2.66
C PHE A 75 3.85 1.23 3.76
N GLU A 76 4.08 1.96 4.85
CA GLU A 76 3.16 2.12 5.97
C GLU A 76 2.50 3.50 5.93
N VAL A 77 1.26 3.55 6.40
CA VAL A 77 0.47 4.78 6.49
C VAL A 77 0.05 5.00 7.93
N HIS A 78 0.33 6.19 8.44
CA HIS A 78 -0.04 6.61 9.79
C HIS A 78 -0.90 7.86 9.72
N GLU A 79 -1.72 8.09 10.75
CA GLU A 79 -2.46 9.33 10.90
C GLU A 79 -1.50 10.50 11.17
N ASN A 80 -1.69 11.64 10.50
CA ASN A 80 -0.98 12.86 10.86
C ASN A 80 -1.70 13.58 12.02
N ARG A 81 -1.36 13.20 13.25
CA ARG A 81 -1.96 13.72 14.49
C ARG A 81 -1.81 15.23 14.72
N PHE A 82 -1.03 15.94 13.91
CA PHE A 82 -0.93 17.40 13.98
C PHE A 82 -2.14 18.14 13.40
N SER A 83 -3.03 17.45 12.68
CA SER A 83 -4.21 18.07 12.07
C SER A 83 -5.46 18.08 12.95
N ASN A 84 -5.42 17.41 14.10
CA ASN A 84 -6.52 17.39 15.08
C ASN A 84 -6.36 18.44 16.19
N CYS A 85 -5.46 19.41 16.03
CA CYS A 85 -5.36 20.59 16.89
C CYS A 85 -5.82 21.84 16.13
N ALA A 86 -7.12 21.94 15.86
CA ALA A 86 -7.78 23.16 15.39
C ALA A 86 -9.14 23.31 16.10
#